data_AF-A0A939UT09-F1
#
_entry.id   AF-A0A939UT09-F1
#
_cell.length_a   1.000
_cell.length_b   1.000
_cell.length_c   1.000
_cell.angle_alpha   90.00
_cell.angle_beta   90.00
_cell.angle_gamma   90.00
#
_symmetry.space_group_name_H-M   'P 1'
#
loop_
_entity.id
_entity.type
_entity.pdbx_description
1 polymer ?
#
loop_
_entity_poly.entity_id
_entity_poly.type
_entity_poly.pdbx_seq_one_letter_code
_entity_poly.pdbx_strand_id
1 'polypeptide(L)'
;MIVSSGHGKIGFDAGGGSVLRKSDMAFWMNQPERTDRRGICFELSEEVQEVEQGFFQLVPTICELRILGPKSTIFLSEEDAELFRRNDVLIRGAFGSAAERFAKEYRLRFLHADTVLARSGDYFERGIDTITLCFYHDGSAYINQDCKCPGISAGNVGGGEVDIALPDDFYMTMTPEEVAGLCWGSCYGKILEKGILASIMKKAKRKKGFLIDNRARE
;
A
#
# COMPACT_ATOMS: atom_id res chain seq x y z
N MET A 1 8.92 4.21 -9.57
CA MET A 1 8.81 4.64 -8.15
C MET A 1 7.74 5.73 -8.05
N ILE A 2 6.87 5.70 -7.05
CA ILE A 2 5.93 6.82 -6.81
C ILE A 2 6.30 7.45 -5.47
N VAL A 3 6.45 8.77 -5.44
CA VAL A 3 6.71 9.52 -4.20
C VAL A 3 5.51 10.40 -3.94
N SER A 4 4.98 10.33 -2.73
CA SER A 4 3.83 11.13 -2.32
C SER A 4 4.15 11.93 -1.08
N SER A 5 3.78 13.21 -1.09
CA SER A 5 3.89 14.12 0.05
C SER A 5 2.56 14.86 0.25
N GLY A 6 2.44 15.68 1.30
CA GLY A 6 1.25 16.51 1.53
C GLY A 6 0.94 17.50 0.41
N HIS A 7 1.85 17.67 -0.56
CA HIS A 7 1.67 18.52 -1.75
C HIS A 7 1.22 17.75 -3.02
N GLY A 8 1.12 16.42 -2.96
CA GLY A 8 0.63 15.60 -4.06
C GLY A 8 1.42 14.30 -4.28
N LYS A 9 0.96 13.51 -5.25
CA LYS A 9 1.65 12.30 -5.73
C LYS A 9 2.45 12.64 -6.97
N ILE A 10 3.73 12.29 -6.98
CA ILE A 10 4.61 12.46 -8.13
C ILE A 10 5.21 11.09 -8.47
N GLY A 11 4.85 10.58 -9.65
CA GLY A 11 5.47 9.40 -10.20
C GLY A 11 6.83 9.75 -10.80
N PHE A 12 7.83 8.92 -10.54
CA PHE A 12 9.13 8.96 -11.20
C PHE A 12 9.43 7.59 -11.77
N ASP A 13 9.79 7.58 -13.04
CA ASP A 13 10.41 6.40 -13.62
C ASP A 13 11.88 6.37 -13.19
N ALA A 14 12.28 5.32 -12.49
CA ALA A 14 13.68 5.12 -12.13
C ALA A 14 14.37 4.68 -13.42
N GLY A 15 14.93 5.63 -14.17
CA GLY A 15 15.34 5.47 -15.57
C GLY A 15 15.88 4.07 -15.92
N GLY A 16 14.99 3.18 -16.37
CA GLY A 16 15.27 1.82 -16.84
C GLY A 16 16.07 0.90 -15.91
N GLY A 17 16.24 1.22 -14.62
CA GLY A 17 17.17 0.51 -13.73
C GLY A 17 16.47 -0.21 -12.58
N SER A 18 16.90 -1.45 -12.28
CA SER A 18 16.47 -2.19 -11.09
C SER A 18 17.03 -1.63 -9.76
N VAL A 19 17.80 -0.54 -9.81
CA VAL A 19 18.49 0.06 -8.67
C VAL A 19 18.12 1.53 -8.57
N LEU A 20 17.55 1.96 -7.44
CA LEU A 20 17.31 3.37 -7.13
C LEU A 20 18.59 4.05 -6.67
N ARG A 21 18.94 5.17 -7.28
CA ARG A 21 20.16 5.92 -7.01
C ARG A 21 19.88 7.29 -6.40
N LYS A 22 20.85 7.86 -5.68
CA LYS A 22 20.79 9.23 -5.15
C LYS A 22 20.54 10.26 -6.25
N SER A 23 21.09 10.04 -7.44
CA SER A 23 20.86 10.90 -8.61
C SER A 23 19.39 10.99 -9.01
N ASP A 24 18.59 9.96 -8.72
CA ASP A 24 17.17 9.93 -9.06
C ASP A 24 16.36 10.91 -8.18
N MET A 25 16.96 11.34 -7.06
CA MET A 25 16.41 12.37 -6.17
C MET A 25 16.77 13.80 -6.59
N ALA A 26 17.55 14.00 -7.67
CA ALA A 26 17.96 15.34 -8.12
C ALA A 26 16.77 16.28 -8.36
N PHE A 27 15.65 15.75 -8.86
CA PHE A 27 14.41 16.52 -9.00
C PHE A 27 13.89 17.03 -7.66
N TRP A 28 13.88 16.19 -6.63
CA TRP A 28 13.40 16.52 -5.28
C TRP A 28 14.34 17.47 -4.54
N MET A 29 15.65 17.26 -4.69
CA MET A 29 16.67 18.14 -4.09
C MET A 29 16.56 19.57 -4.62
N ASN A 30 16.10 19.75 -5.86
CA ASN A 30 15.90 21.06 -6.48
C ASN A 30 14.52 21.67 -6.18
N GLN A 31 13.65 20.98 -5.43
CA GLN A 31 12.33 21.47 -5.00
C GLN A 31 12.11 21.18 -3.51
N PRO A 32 12.92 21.78 -2.61
CA PRO A 32 12.87 21.50 -1.17
C PRO A 32 11.52 21.84 -0.53
N GLU A 33 10.74 22.74 -1.11
CA GLU A 33 9.36 23.02 -0.73
C GLU A 33 8.42 21.80 -0.87
N ARG A 34 8.77 20.84 -1.73
CA ARG A 34 8.03 19.59 -1.89
C ARG A 34 8.41 18.53 -0.87
N THR A 35 9.60 18.62 -0.29
CA THR A 35 9.97 17.82 0.90
C THR A 35 9.22 18.34 2.12
N ASP A 36 7.93 17.99 2.15
CA ASP A 36 7.00 18.43 3.18
C ASP A 36 7.52 18.06 4.57
N ARG A 37 7.40 19.00 5.51
CA ARG A 37 7.65 18.77 6.94
C ARG A 37 6.63 17.80 7.56
N ARG A 38 5.48 17.58 6.91
CA ARG A 38 4.41 16.68 7.37
C ARG A 38 4.65 15.20 7.03
N GLY A 39 5.71 14.90 6.28
CA GLY A 39 6.18 13.55 6.02
C GLY A 39 6.11 13.13 4.55
N ILE A 40 7.03 12.26 4.13
CA ILE A 40 7.09 11.71 2.77
C ILE A 40 6.78 10.21 2.79
N CYS A 41 5.90 9.79 1.89
CA CYS A 41 5.56 8.39 1.64
C CYS A 41 6.19 7.93 0.32
N PHE A 42 7.04 6.90 0.38
CA PHE A 42 7.65 6.30 -0.78
C PHE A 42 6.93 5.03 -1.20
N GLU A 43 6.79 4.82 -2.50
CA GLU A 43 6.31 3.58 -3.09
C GLU A 43 7.32 3.03 -4.10
N LEU A 44 7.89 1.90 -3.74
CA LEU A 44 8.81 1.14 -4.57
C LEU A 44 8.01 0.23 -5.49
N SER A 45 8.12 0.49 -6.79
CA SER A 45 7.52 -0.34 -7.83
C SER A 45 8.17 -1.73 -7.87
N GLU A 46 7.49 -2.71 -8.44
CA GLU A 46 7.94 -4.11 -8.48
C GLU A 46 9.30 -4.29 -9.18
N GLU A 47 9.67 -3.35 -10.06
CA GLU A 47 10.91 -3.35 -10.83
C GLU A 47 12.14 -2.95 -10.00
N VAL A 48 11.94 -2.26 -8.87
CA VAL A 48 13.03 -1.85 -7.98
C VAL A 48 13.48 -3.05 -7.16
N GLN A 49 14.71 -3.50 -7.41
CA GLN A 49 15.35 -4.61 -6.70
C GLN A 49 16.28 -4.11 -5.59
N GLU A 50 16.93 -2.96 -5.78
CA GLU A 50 17.91 -2.41 -4.85
C GLU A 50 17.74 -0.90 -4.67
N VAL A 51 18.23 -0.38 -3.55
CA VAL A 51 18.27 1.05 -3.23
C VAL A 51 19.69 1.41 -2.81
N GLU A 52 20.28 2.42 -3.44
CA GLU A 52 21.63 2.90 -3.14
C GLU A 52 21.74 3.35 -1.68
N GLN A 53 22.85 3.00 -1.04
CA GLN A 53 23.12 3.36 0.35
C GLN A 53 23.06 4.89 0.56
N GLY A 54 22.30 5.32 1.56
CA GLY A 54 22.12 6.74 1.87
C GLY A 54 21.14 7.48 0.95
N PHE A 55 20.40 6.76 0.09
CA PHE A 55 19.28 7.33 -0.67
C PHE A 55 18.25 7.98 0.26
N PHE A 56 17.86 7.28 1.34
CA PHE A 56 16.84 7.78 2.27
C PHE A 56 17.30 8.98 3.11
N GLN A 57 18.60 9.19 3.26
CA GLN A 57 19.16 10.38 3.93
C GLN A 57 18.79 11.67 3.20
N LEU A 58 18.52 11.60 1.89
CA LEU A 58 18.03 12.72 1.10
C LEU A 58 16.58 13.08 1.42
N VAL A 59 15.88 12.22 2.17
CA VAL A 59 14.51 12.44 2.63
C VAL A 59 14.39 12.23 4.14
N PRO A 60 14.88 13.20 4.94
CA PRO A 60 14.92 13.08 6.39
C PRO A 60 13.52 13.09 7.04
N THR A 61 12.45 13.37 6.29
CA THR A 61 11.06 13.39 6.76
C THR A 61 10.25 12.17 6.30
N ILE A 62 10.89 11.11 5.81
CA ILE A 62 10.17 9.88 5.44
C ILE A 62 9.32 9.37 6.61
N CYS A 63 8.06 9.04 6.34
CA CYS A 63 7.11 8.51 7.32
C CYS A 63 6.47 7.18 6.89
N GLU A 64 6.50 6.84 5.59
CA GLU A 64 6.01 5.57 5.07
C GLU A 64 6.87 5.06 3.91
N LEU A 65 7.09 3.75 3.87
CA LEU A 65 7.71 3.05 2.75
C LEU A 65 6.84 1.86 2.33
N ARG A 66 6.23 1.95 1.15
CA ARG A 66 5.47 0.89 0.48
C ARG A 66 6.41 0.10 -0.42
N ILE A 67 6.44 -1.22 -0.21
CA ILE A 67 7.26 -2.14 -0.99
C ILE A 67 6.31 -3.11 -1.70
N LEU A 68 6.06 -2.86 -2.99
CA LEU A 68 5.10 -3.65 -3.77
C LEU A 68 5.72 -4.90 -4.41
N GLY A 69 7.04 -4.90 -4.62
CA GLY A 69 7.77 -5.98 -5.27
C GLY A 69 8.10 -7.17 -4.36
N PRO A 70 7.96 -8.43 -4.83
CA PRO A 70 8.35 -9.61 -4.06
C PRO A 70 9.87 -9.81 -3.94
N LYS A 71 10.66 -9.12 -4.76
CA LYS A 71 12.13 -9.30 -4.91
C LYS A 71 12.98 -8.13 -4.41
N SER A 72 12.37 -7.05 -3.93
CA SER A 72 13.13 -5.89 -3.45
C SER A 72 13.95 -6.28 -2.22
N THR A 73 15.27 -6.24 -2.35
CA THR A 73 16.20 -6.44 -1.24
C THR A 73 16.75 -5.08 -0.89
N ILE A 74 16.23 -4.50 0.18
CA ILE A 74 16.58 -3.16 0.63
C ILE A 74 17.45 -3.33 1.86
N PHE A 75 18.67 -2.82 1.80
CA PHE A 75 19.55 -2.75 2.96
C PHE A 75 19.60 -1.32 3.45
N LEU A 76 19.28 -1.13 4.73
CA LEU A 76 19.49 0.14 5.40
C LEU A 76 20.91 0.19 5.95
N SER A 77 21.60 1.31 5.73
CA SER A 77 22.78 1.64 6.54
C SER A 77 22.37 1.91 7.99
N GLU A 78 23.33 1.95 8.91
CA GLU A 78 23.06 2.30 10.32
C GLU A 78 22.39 3.67 10.45
N GLU A 79 22.82 4.64 9.65
CA GLU A 79 22.24 5.99 9.59
C GLU A 79 20.80 5.97 9.07
N ASP A 80 20.52 5.18 8.02
CA ASP A 80 19.15 5.04 7.49
C ASP A 80 18.24 4.31 8.49
N ALA A 81 18.75 3.30 9.19
CA ALA A 81 17.99 2.56 10.20
C ALA A 81 17.68 3.45 11.42
N GLU A 82 18.60 4.32 11.83
CA GLU A 82 18.34 5.32 12.87
C GLU A 82 17.31 6.37 12.41
N LEU A 83 17.43 6.85 11.16
CA LEU A 83 16.45 7.75 10.56
C LEU A 83 15.04 7.14 10.58
N PHE A 84 14.90 5.87 10.17
CA PHE A 84 13.60 5.20 10.10
C PHE A 84 12.99 5.00 11.49
N ARG A 85 13.81 4.65 12.48
CA ARG A 85 13.36 4.50 13.87
C ARG A 85 12.95 5.84 14.48
N ARG A 86 13.76 6.88 14.30
CA ARG A 86 13.48 8.24 14.78
C ARG A 86 12.16 8.78 14.23
N ASN A 87 11.89 8.52 12.95
CA ASN A 87 10.69 9.01 12.28
C ASN A 87 9.48 8.08 12.43
N ASP A 88 9.62 6.94 13.12
CA ASP A 88 8.59 5.90 13.24
C ASP A 88 7.99 5.48 11.88
N VAL A 89 8.87 5.23 10.91
CA VAL A 89 8.49 4.91 9.53
C VAL A 89 7.64 3.65 9.49
N LEU A 90 6.46 3.76 8.87
CA LEU A 90 5.57 2.65 8.61
C LEU A 90 5.97 1.92 7.33
N ILE A 91 6.21 0.62 7.43
CA ILE A 91 6.44 -0.23 6.25
C ILE A 91 5.11 -0.82 5.79
N ARG A 92 4.74 -0.62 4.53
CA ARG A 92 3.56 -1.21 3.91
C ARG A 92 3.93 -2.29 2.88
N GLY A 93 3.26 -3.44 2.95
CA GLY A 93 3.44 -4.50 1.96
C GLY A 93 2.55 -5.73 2.18
N ALA A 94 2.67 -6.73 1.32
CA ALA A 94 1.88 -7.95 1.47
C ALA A 94 2.38 -8.83 2.64
N PHE A 95 1.50 -9.55 3.34
CA PHE A 95 1.93 -10.52 4.33
C PHE A 95 2.76 -11.65 3.71
N GLY A 96 3.89 -11.98 4.34
CA GLY A 96 4.88 -12.94 3.89
C GLY A 96 5.83 -12.41 2.81
N SER A 97 5.76 -11.12 2.48
CA SER A 97 6.63 -10.49 1.48
C SER A 97 7.99 -10.06 2.04
N ALA A 98 8.86 -9.59 1.15
CA ALA A 98 10.11 -8.92 1.52
C ALA A 98 9.86 -7.72 2.45
N ALA A 99 8.75 -6.99 2.28
CA ALA A 99 8.39 -5.85 3.11
C ALA A 99 8.19 -6.24 4.58
N GLU A 100 7.49 -7.35 4.86
CA GLU A 100 7.27 -7.81 6.23
C GLU A 100 8.59 -8.27 6.87
N ARG A 101 9.44 -8.96 6.10
CA ARG A 101 10.78 -9.37 6.58
C ARG A 101 11.66 -8.17 6.90
N PHE A 102 11.69 -7.19 6.00
CA PHE A 102 12.42 -5.93 6.17
C PHE A 102 11.97 -5.18 7.43
N ALA A 103 10.66 -5.02 7.61
CA ALA A 103 10.12 -4.37 8.81
C ALA A 103 10.49 -5.13 10.09
N LYS A 104 10.49 -6.46 10.05
CA LYS A 104 10.90 -7.28 11.20
C LYS A 104 12.41 -7.14 11.49
N GLU A 105 13.24 -7.19 10.46
CA GLU A 105 14.71 -7.09 10.57
C GLU A 105 15.14 -5.78 11.21
N TYR A 106 14.55 -4.66 10.77
CA TYR A 106 14.88 -3.32 11.27
C TYR A 106 14.00 -2.86 12.43
N ARG A 107 13.15 -3.74 12.99
CA ARG A 107 12.25 -3.46 14.12
C ARG A 107 11.33 -2.25 13.86
N LEU A 108 10.74 -2.18 12.68
CA LEU A 108 9.81 -1.14 12.26
C LEU A 108 8.36 -1.63 12.32
N ARG A 109 7.41 -0.69 12.39
CA ARG A 109 5.99 -1.02 12.25
C ARG A 109 5.71 -1.50 10.83
N PHE A 110 4.87 -2.52 10.72
CA PHE A 110 4.44 -3.08 9.44
C PHE A 110 2.92 -3.04 9.32
N LEU A 111 2.40 -2.56 8.20
CA LEU A 111 0.99 -2.60 7.86
C LEU A 111 0.78 -3.37 6.55
N HIS A 112 -0.23 -4.23 6.51
CA HIS A 112 -0.61 -4.90 5.27
C HIS A 112 -1.00 -3.87 4.18
N ALA A 113 -0.49 -4.06 2.96
CA ALA A 113 -0.86 -3.23 1.83
C ALA A 113 -2.30 -3.47 1.39
N ASP A 114 -2.91 -2.42 0.84
CA ASP A 114 -4.24 -2.49 0.23
C ASP A 114 -4.24 -3.57 -0.85
N THR A 115 -5.30 -4.36 -0.91
CA THR A 115 -5.38 -5.51 -1.81
C THR A 115 -6.64 -5.46 -2.65
N VAL A 116 -6.46 -5.47 -3.97
CA VAL A 116 -7.56 -5.61 -4.93
C VAL A 116 -8.12 -7.03 -4.81
N LEU A 117 -9.35 -7.15 -4.33
CA LEU A 117 -10.04 -8.42 -4.16
C LEU A 117 -10.68 -8.87 -5.48
N ALA A 118 -11.33 -7.96 -6.18
CA ALA A 118 -12.03 -8.27 -7.43
C ALA A 118 -12.07 -7.08 -8.39
N ARG A 119 -12.19 -7.42 -9.67
CA ARG A 119 -12.54 -6.49 -10.74
C ARG A 119 -13.63 -7.11 -11.61
N SER A 120 -14.67 -6.35 -11.91
CA SER A 120 -15.78 -6.80 -12.74
C SER A 120 -16.21 -5.75 -13.74
N GLY A 121 -16.85 -6.21 -14.83
CA GLY A 121 -17.16 -5.36 -15.97
C GLY A 121 -16.03 -5.21 -16.98
N ASP A 122 -16.36 -4.50 -18.05
CA ASP A 122 -15.45 -4.05 -19.10
C ASP A 122 -15.58 -2.53 -19.17
N TYR A 123 -14.45 -1.84 -19.04
CA TYR A 123 -14.40 -0.38 -19.06
C TYR A 123 -15.14 0.16 -20.26
N PHE A 124 -14.89 -0.38 -21.47
CA PHE A 124 -15.36 0.22 -22.70
C PHE A 124 -16.85 -0.02 -22.96
N GLU A 125 -17.45 -1.03 -22.33
CA GLU A 125 -18.86 -1.39 -22.56
C GLU A 125 -19.79 -0.92 -21.43
N ARG A 126 -19.37 -1.11 -20.17
CA ARG A 126 -20.28 -0.99 -19.00
C ARG A 126 -19.63 -0.35 -17.77
N GLY A 127 -18.35 0.00 -17.85
CA GLY A 127 -17.55 0.41 -16.72
C GLY A 127 -16.88 -0.75 -16.00
N ILE A 128 -15.91 -0.42 -15.14
CA ILE A 128 -15.19 -1.37 -14.28
C ILE A 128 -15.53 -1.10 -12.83
N ASP A 129 -16.03 -2.13 -12.18
CA ASP A 129 -16.14 -2.21 -10.72
C ASP A 129 -14.83 -2.77 -10.16
N THR A 130 -14.22 -2.08 -9.21
CA THR A 130 -13.04 -2.53 -8.48
C THR A 130 -13.35 -2.57 -6.99
N ILE A 131 -13.11 -3.72 -6.36
CA ILE A 131 -13.24 -3.89 -4.91
C ILE A 131 -11.85 -4.05 -4.32
N THR A 132 -11.51 -3.18 -3.38
CA THR A 132 -10.21 -3.17 -2.70
C THR A 132 -10.42 -3.26 -1.18
N LEU A 133 -9.71 -4.17 -0.53
CA LEU A 133 -9.55 -4.15 0.93
C LEU A 133 -8.44 -3.17 1.27
N CYS A 134 -8.78 -2.10 1.96
CA CYS A 134 -7.89 -0.99 2.28
C CYS A 134 -7.63 -0.89 3.78
N PHE A 135 -6.51 -0.28 4.15
CA PHE A 135 -6.13 -0.10 5.55
C PHE A 135 -5.72 1.34 5.88
N TYR A 136 -6.35 1.89 6.92
CA TYR A 136 -5.93 3.14 7.53
C TYR A 136 -4.61 2.97 8.27
N HIS A 137 -3.94 4.09 8.61
CA HIS A 137 -2.62 4.06 9.26
C HIS A 137 -2.63 3.44 10.66
N ASP A 138 -3.78 3.38 11.33
CA ASP A 138 -3.97 2.72 12.62
C ASP A 138 -4.18 1.20 12.49
N GLY A 139 -4.33 0.69 11.26
CA GLY A 139 -4.57 -0.71 10.97
C GLY A 139 -6.04 -1.11 10.87
N SER A 140 -6.97 -0.19 11.07
CA SER A 140 -8.39 -0.42 10.81
C SER A 140 -8.63 -0.61 9.30
N ALA A 141 -9.60 -1.45 8.96
CA ALA A 141 -9.84 -1.91 7.60
C ALA A 141 -11.15 -1.37 7.05
N TYR A 142 -11.20 -1.15 5.74
CA TYR A 142 -12.43 -0.81 5.03
C TYR A 142 -12.43 -1.42 3.63
N ILE A 143 -13.63 -1.60 3.07
CA ILE A 143 -13.81 -1.97 1.67
C ILE A 143 -14.03 -0.71 0.87
N ASN A 144 -13.16 -0.46 -0.09
CA ASN A 144 -13.35 0.57 -1.11
C ASN A 144 -13.98 -0.08 -2.35
N GLN A 145 -15.08 0.50 -2.82
CA GLN A 145 -15.79 0.09 -4.03
C GLN A 145 -15.77 1.24 -5.02
N ASP A 146 -15.04 1.06 -6.11
CA ASP A 146 -14.84 2.09 -7.13
C ASP A 146 -15.42 1.61 -8.47
N CYS A 147 -16.34 2.39 -9.03
CA CYS A 147 -16.94 2.15 -10.34
C CYS A 147 -16.46 3.22 -11.32
N LYS A 148 -15.74 2.81 -12.36
CA LYS A 148 -15.26 3.68 -13.43
C LYS A 148 -16.01 3.41 -14.73
N CYS A 149 -16.79 4.38 -15.20
CA CYS A 149 -17.52 4.30 -16.47
C CYS A 149 -16.96 5.31 -17.49
N PRO A 150 -16.84 4.94 -18.78
CA PRO A 150 -16.51 5.89 -19.84
C PRO A 150 -17.73 6.79 -20.06
N GLY A 151 -17.60 8.09 -19.73
CA GLY A 151 -18.66 9.05 -19.98
C GLY A 151 -18.87 9.25 -21.48
N ILE A 152 -20.05 8.92 -22.01
CA ILE A 152 -20.48 9.32 -23.36
C ILE A 152 -21.80 10.09 -23.22
N SER A 153 -21.72 11.38 -23.59
CA SER A 153 -22.74 12.42 -23.81
C SER A 153 -24.14 12.32 -23.17
N ALA A 154 -24.54 13.42 -22.52
CA ALA A 154 -25.93 13.86 -22.27
C ALA A 154 -26.80 12.94 -21.40
N GLY A 155 -26.37 12.70 -20.16
CA GLY A 155 -27.21 12.11 -19.11
C GLY A 155 -26.36 11.33 -18.12
N ASN A 156 -25.80 12.03 -17.13
CA ASN A 156 -25.04 11.54 -15.97
C ASN A 156 -24.97 10.01 -15.82
N VAL A 157 -23.95 9.36 -16.36
CA VAL A 157 -23.65 7.95 -16.05
C VAL A 157 -22.59 7.99 -14.94
N GLY A 158 -23.07 8.12 -13.72
CA GLY A 158 -22.25 8.29 -12.53
C GLY A 158 -21.33 7.09 -12.30
N GLY A 159 -20.02 7.33 -12.37
CA GLY A 159 -19.07 6.58 -11.57
C GLY A 159 -19.21 6.97 -10.10
N GLY A 160 -18.74 6.13 -9.19
CA GLY A 160 -18.89 6.36 -7.76
C GLY A 160 -17.88 5.57 -6.95
N GLU A 161 -17.49 6.17 -5.84
CA GLU A 161 -16.62 5.57 -4.84
C GLU A 161 -17.40 5.45 -3.54
N VAL A 162 -17.39 4.26 -2.93
CA VAL A 162 -18.04 3.99 -1.66
C VAL A 162 -17.07 3.26 -0.74
N ASP A 163 -16.87 3.82 0.46
CA ASP A 163 -16.11 3.18 1.53
C ASP A 163 -17.05 2.54 2.55
N ILE A 164 -16.81 1.27 2.85
CA ILE A 164 -17.51 0.52 3.90
C ILE A 164 -16.51 0.17 4.99
N ALA A 165 -16.61 0.84 6.14
CA ALA A 165 -15.80 0.49 7.31
C ALA A 165 -16.10 -0.94 7.76
N LEU A 166 -15.04 -1.70 8.03
CA LEU A 166 -15.15 -3.04 8.61
C LEU A 166 -14.94 -2.95 10.13
N PRO A 167 -15.58 -3.83 10.92
CA PRO A 167 -15.23 -3.99 12.33
C PRO A 167 -13.74 -4.31 12.51
N ASP A 168 -13.11 -3.77 13.55
CA ASP A 168 -11.67 -3.95 13.81
C ASP A 168 -11.26 -5.44 13.88
N ASP A 169 -12.18 -6.31 14.30
CA ASP A 169 -11.96 -7.74 14.47
C ASP A 169 -12.63 -8.59 13.37
N PHE A 170 -13.05 -8.01 12.24
CA PHE A 170 -13.78 -8.72 11.17
C PHE A 170 -13.06 -10.00 10.69
N TYR A 171 -11.72 -10.00 10.67
CA TYR A 171 -10.90 -11.14 10.28
C TYR A 171 -10.97 -12.32 11.27
N MET A 172 -11.54 -12.10 12.45
CA MET A 172 -11.83 -13.11 13.47
C MET A 172 -13.30 -13.50 13.51
N THR A 173 -14.19 -12.53 13.31
CA THR A 173 -15.64 -12.64 13.57
C THR A 173 -16.49 -12.90 12.33
N MET A 174 -16.00 -12.55 11.14
CA MET A 174 -16.72 -12.71 9.88
C MET A 174 -16.11 -13.81 9.00
N THR A 175 -16.93 -14.40 8.14
CA THR A 175 -16.47 -15.27 7.05
C THR A 175 -16.16 -14.46 5.77
N PRO A 176 -15.37 -15.01 4.83
CA PRO A 176 -15.15 -14.37 3.53
C PRO A 176 -16.46 -14.08 2.77
N GLU A 177 -17.47 -14.95 2.90
CA GLU A 177 -18.79 -14.78 2.28
C GLU A 177 -19.55 -13.59 2.88
N GLU A 178 -19.50 -13.41 4.20
CA GLU A 178 -20.12 -12.26 4.87
C GLU A 178 -19.48 -10.95 4.44
N VAL A 179 -18.15 -10.91 4.34
CA VAL A 179 -17.43 -9.73 3.84
C VAL A 179 -17.71 -9.50 2.35
N ALA A 180 -17.75 -10.55 1.53
CA ALA A 180 -18.12 -10.44 0.12
C ALA A 180 -19.55 -9.95 -0.07
N GLY A 181 -20.47 -10.30 0.85
CA GLY A 181 -21.85 -9.85 0.87
C GLY A 181 -22.03 -8.35 1.10
N LEU A 182 -21.01 -7.66 1.64
CA LEU A 182 -20.98 -6.19 1.76
C LEU A 182 -20.62 -5.49 0.44
N CYS A 183 -20.03 -6.23 -0.51
CA CYS A 183 -19.54 -5.69 -1.77
C CYS A 183 -20.63 -5.72 -2.85
N TRP A 184 -20.44 -4.97 -3.94
CA TRP A 184 -21.33 -4.99 -5.09
C TRP A 184 -21.47 -6.42 -5.63
N GLY A 185 -22.72 -6.81 -5.91
CA GLY A 185 -23.05 -8.17 -6.33
C GLY A 185 -22.30 -8.63 -7.59
N SER A 186 -21.91 -7.69 -8.47
CA SER A 186 -21.08 -7.95 -9.66
C SER A 186 -19.70 -8.52 -9.35
N CYS A 187 -19.21 -8.34 -8.12
CA CYS A 187 -17.90 -8.80 -7.65
C CYS A 187 -17.96 -9.95 -6.65
N TYR A 188 -19.13 -10.27 -6.08
CA TYR A 188 -19.29 -11.29 -5.02
C TYR A 188 -18.59 -12.62 -5.35
N GLY A 189 -18.93 -13.24 -6.48
CA GLY A 189 -18.34 -14.53 -6.88
C GLY A 189 -16.83 -14.45 -7.09
N LYS A 190 -16.35 -13.35 -7.70
CA LYS A 190 -14.92 -13.14 -8.01
C LYS A 190 -14.07 -12.97 -6.76
N ILE A 191 -14.61 -12.35 -5.69
CA ILE A 191 -13.94 -12.21 -4.41
C ILE A 191 -13.66 -13.59 -3.81
N LEU A 192 -14.65 -14.49 -3.88
CA LEU A 192 -14.57 -15.84 -3.30
C LEU A 192 -13.70 -16.78 -4.14
N GLU A 193 -13.85 -16.76 -5.47
CA GLU A 193 -13.10 -17.63 -6.40
C GLU A 193 -11.58 -17.49 -6.25
N LYS A 194 -11.08 -16.27 -6.07
CA LYS A 194 -9.63 -16.03 -5.97
C LYS A 194 -9.02 -16.48 -4.64
N GLY A 195 -9.83 -16.67 -3.59
CA GLY A 195 -9.38 -17.03 -2.25
C GLY A 195 -8.43 -16.02 -1.58
N ILE A 196 -8.21 -14.84 -2.18
CA ILE A 196 -7.29 -13.80 -1.68
C ILE A 196 -7.76 -13.29 -0.33
N LEU A 197 -9.05 -12.95 -0.21
CA LEU A 197 -9.66 -12.47 1.03
C LEU A 197 -9.50 -13.49 2.16
N ALA A 198 -9.84 -14.76 1.90
CA ALA A 198 -9.69 -15.85 2.86
C ALA A 198 -8.23 -16.03 3.32
N SER A 199 -7.27 -15.93 2.38
CA SER A 199 -5.84 -16.00 2.68
C SER A 199 -5.39 -14.85 3.58
N ILE A 200 -5.82 -13.62 3.28
CA ILE A 200 -5.48 -12.42 4.05
C ILE A 200 -6.06 -12.51 5.47
N MET A 201 -7.35 -12.82 5.61
CA MET A 201 -8.00 -12.96 6.94
C MET A 201 -7.32 -14.03 7.78
N LYS A 202 -6.98 -15.19 7.17
CA LYS A 202 -6.23 -16.26 7.85
C LYS A 202 -4.85 -15.81 8.33
N LYS A 203 -4.14 -15.00 7.54
CA LYS A 203 -2.84 -14.44 7.93
C LYS A 203 -3.00 -13.40 9.05
N ALA A 204 -3.96 -12.48 8.93
CA ALA A 204 -4.27 -11.48 9.94
C ALA A 204 -4.64 -12.13 11.29
N LYS A 205 -5.43 -13.21 11.28
CA LYS A 205 -5.76 -14.01 12.47
C LYS A 205 -4.53 -14.56 13.19
N ARG A 206 -3.55 -15.06 12.44
CA ARG A 206 -2.27 -15.55 13.00
C ARG A 206 -1.40 -14.43 13.55
N LYS A 207 -1.47 -13.24 12.94
CA LYS A 207 -0.68 -12.07 13.29
C LYS A 207 -1.34 -11.18 14.36
N LYS A 208 -2.62 -11.44 14.67
CA LYS A 208 -3.48 -10.64 15.56
C LYS A 208 -3.73 -9.21 15.04
N GLY A 209 -3.93 -9.08 13.73
CA GLY A 209 -4.24 -7.80 13.08
C GLY A 209 -3.48 -7.58 11.78
N PHE A 210 -3.67 -6.38 11.22
CA PHE A 210 -3.02 -5.93 9.98
C PHE A 210 -1.83 -5.02 10.22
N LEU A 211 -1.83 -4.31 11.35
CA LEU A 211 -0.70 -3.56 11.88
C LEU A 211 0.08 -4.43 12.86
N ILE A 212 1.39 -4.56 12.62
CA ILE A 212 2.32 -5.30 13.47
C ILE A 212 3.35 -4.31 14.00
N ASP A 213 3.38 -4.15 15.32
CA ASP A 213 4.46 -3.44 15.99
C ASP A 213 5.62 -4.40 16.31
N ASN A 214 6.69 -4.33 15.53
CA ASN A 214 7.89 -5.15 15.74
C ASN A 214 8.84 -4.57 16.80
N ARG A 215 8.55 -3.38 17.36
CA ARG A 215 9.40 -2.74 18.38
C ARG A 215 9.22 -3.37 19.76
N ALA A 216 8.06 -3.96 20.02
CA ALA A 216 7.65 -4.47 21.34
C ALA A 216 8.01 -5.94 21.63
N ARG A 217 8.81 -6.60 20.77
CA ARG A 217 9.18 -8.02 20.93
C ARG A 217 10.58 -8.14 21.52
N GLU A 218 10.64 -8.32 22.84
CA GLU A 218 11.83 -8.75 23.62
C GLU A 218 11.98 -10.28 23.63
#